data_AF-A0A1V9ZVX9-F1
#
_entry.id   AF-A0A1V9ZVX9-F1
#
_cell.length_a   1.000
_cell.length_b   1.000
_cell.length_c   1.000
_cell.angle_alpha   90.00
_cell.angle_beta   90.00
_cell.angle_gamma   90.00
#
_symmetry.space_group_name_H-M   'P 1'
#
loop_
_entity.id
_entity.type
_entity.pdbx_description
1 polymer ?
#
loop_
_entity_poly.entity_id
_entity_poly.type
_entity_poly.pdbx_seq_one_letter_code
_entity_poly.pdbx_strand_id
1 'polypeptide(L)'
;MPQQAPCGQGMVLAILYLGFATIVAVSTYYLNGIANTPVFFGVVMEAFDYNQWDVPVNTLLQGTADLNLNISVAPADGSVSLSDLLYKTCPMNDQSCANTFLPNVNQVWYKVGKAFALIPNFDEPKFQDPNNLVKFKHINNLSGWNKAVVQFYIDGYDMAITCMVRRTSFYLTQAAISTAVVDSLAYCSRRAYDPNWMCENEVALDVNTYAIQMTQGKATYIGVVKRGQVYLNAGRTAILSGGLSGNVFVQTVPAIDEYMGGIVQASAPWDVLGVTRCNNYDPKTKLGFLLQLQ
;
A
#
# COMPACT_ATOMS: atom_id res chain seq x y z
N MET A 1 -2.34 46.30 62.77
CA MET A 1 -3.40 45.88 61.83
C MET A 1 -2.90 44.67 61.08
N PRO A 2 -3.54 43.50 61.16
CA PRO A 2 -3.14 42.35 60.36
C PRO A 2 -3.64 42.52 58.92
N GLN A 3 -2.73 42.40 57.95
CA GLN A 3 -3.04 42.35 56.52
C GLN A 3 -3.93 41.14 56.23
N GLN A 4 -5.20 41.39 55.88
CA GLN A 4 -6.09 40.36 55.33
C GLN A 4 -5.59 39.97 53.94
N ALA A 5 -5.30 38.68 53.74
CA ALA A 5 -5.02 38.14 52.41
C ALA A 5 -6.25 38.39 51.50
N PRO A 6 -6.06 38.87 50.25
CA PRO A 6 -7.13 39.48 49.46
C PRO A 6 -8.17 38.50 48.90
N CYS A 7 -8.02 37.19 49.14
CA CYS A 7 -9.02 36.19 48.77
C CYS A 7 -9.11 35.14 49.88
N GLY A 8 -10.29 35.01 50.50
CA GLY A 8 -10.54 33.95 51.48
C GLY A 8 -10.40 32.57 50.84
N GLN A 9 -9.93 31.58 51.61
CA GLN A 9 -9.73 30.19 51.16
C GLN A 9 -10.96 29.61 50.44
N GLY A 10 -12.18 30.06 50.79
CA GLY A 10 -13.43 29.68 50.11
C GLY A 10 -13.53 30.14 48.64
N MET A 11 -13.00 31.31 48.29
CA MET A 11 -13.00 31.80 46.90
C MET A 11 -12.00 31.00 46.05
N VAL A 12 -10.83 30.67 46.61
CA VAL A 12 -9.83 29.83 45.94
C VAL A 12 -10.40 28.43 45.69
N LEU A 13 -11.07 27.85 46.69
CA LEU A 13 -11.73 26.55 46.57
C LEU A 13 -12.87 26.57 45.54
N ALA A 14 -13.67 27.64 45.48
CA ALA A 14 -14.73 27.80 44.48
C ALA A 14 -14.19 27.88 43.05
N ILE A 15 -13.08 28.60 42.81
CA ILE A 15 -12.43 28.67 41.50
C ILE A 15 -11.85 27.30 41.11
N LEU A 16 -11.27 26.57 42.06
CA LEU A 16 -10.75 25.22 41.83
C LEU A 16 -11.88 24.25 41.42
N TYR A 17 -13.01 24.29 42.14
CA TYR A 17 -14.19 23.48 41.79
C TYR A 17 -14.79 23.87 40.43
N LEU A 18 -14.83 25.15 40.10
CA LEU A 18 -15.25 25.61 38.77
C LEU A 18 -14.31 25.06 37.67
N GLY A 19 -13.00 25.05 37.91
CA GLY A 19 -12.02 24.46 37.00
C GLY A 19 -12.27 22.98 36.76
N PHE A 20 -12.43 22.19 37.83
CA PHE A 20 -12.73 20.76 37.69
C PHE A 20 -14.08 20.49 37.01
N ALA A 21 -15.13 21.24 37.36
CA ALA A 21 -16.44 21.11 36.74
C ALA A 21 -16.38 21.45 35.24
N THR A 22 -15.60 22.46 34.86
CA THR A 22 -15.41 22.85 33.45
C THR A 22 -14.68 21.76 32.68
N ILE A 23 -13.62 21.18 33.25
CA ILE A 23 -12.90 20.06 32.62
C ILE A 23 -13.86 18.88 32.42
N VAL A 24 -14.63 18.49 33.44
CA VAL A 24 -15.58 17.40 33.33
C VAL A 24 -16.65 17.70 32.28
N ALA A 25 -17.21 18.91 32.26
CA ALA A 25 -18.22 19.31 31.27
C ALA A 25 -17.66 19.30 29.84
N VAL A 26 -16.46 19.85 29.63
CA VAL A 26 -15.78 19.89 28.32
C VAL A 26 -15.41 18.49 27.86
N SER A 27 -14.80 17.67 28.73
CA SER A 27 -14.48 16.28 28.42
C SER A 27 -15.74 15.48 28.10
N THR A 28 -16.82 15.66 28.87
CA THR A 28 -18.10 14.99 28.60
C THR A 28 -18.68 15.44 27.26
N TYR A 29 -18.62 16.73 26.94
CA TYR A 29 -19.07 17.25 25.64
C TYR A 29 -18.30 16.64 24.47
N TYR A 30 -16.97 16.59 24.55
CA TYR A 30 -16.15 15.97 23.51
C TYR A 30 -16.33 14.45 23.43
N LEU A 31 -16.37 13.76 24.57
CA LEU A 31 -16.61 12.31 24.61
C LEU A 31 -17.99 11.96 24.08
N ASN A 32 -19.02 12.76 24.38
CA ASN A 32 -20.36 12.57 23.84
C ASN A 32 -20.40 12.85 22.33
N GLY A 33 -19.60 13.81 21.85
CA GLY A 33 -19.38 14.05 20.42
C GLY A 33 -18.73 12.85 19.73
N ILE A 34 -17.66 12.30 20.30
CA ILE A 34 -16.95 11.12 19.78
C ILE A 34 -17.82 9.85 19.85
N ALA A 35 -18.55 9.64 20.94
CA ALA A 35 -19.36 8.46 21.17
C ALA A 35 -20.62 8.42 20.28
N ASN A 36 -21.14 9.57 19.87
CA ASN A 36 -22.34 9.66 19.03
C ASN A 36 -22.05 10.11 17.60
N THR A 37 -20.78 10.22 17.19
CA THR A 37 -20.45 10.28 15.77
C THR A 37 -20.90 8.97 15.14
N PRO A 38 -21.86 8.98 14.19
CA PRO A 38 -22.28 7.76 13.52
C PRO A 38 -21.09 7.17 12.77
N VAL A 39 -20.67 5.98 13.18
CA VAL A 39 -19.76 5.15 12.40
C VAL A 39 -20.63 4.41 11.39
N PHE A 40 -20.44 4.71 10.10
CA PHE A 40 -21.16 4.02 9.04
C PHE A 40 -20.67 2.57 8.96
N PHE A 41 -21.46 1.65 9.50
CA PHE A 41 -21.28 0.20 9.30
C PHE A 41 -21.75 -0.17 7.89
N GLY A 42 -20.92 0.10 6.89
CA GLY A 42 -21.19 -0.17 5.49
C GLY A 42 -19.90 -0.19 4.66
N VAL A 43 -20.04 -0.48 3.37
CA VAL A 43 -18.94 -0.36 2.39
C VAL A 43 -18.64 1.14 2.22
N VAL A 44 -17.46 1.57 2.63
CA VAL A 44 -17.01 2.97 2.57
C VAL A 44 -16.10 3.09 1.37
N MET A 45 -16.48 3.91 0.41
CA MET A 45 -15.65 4.21 -0.75
C MET A 45 -14.78 5.42 -0.43
N GLU A 46 -13.47 5.26 -0.50
CA GLU A 46 -12.53 6.37 -0.51
C GLU A 46 -12.20 6.68 -1.97
N ALA A 47 -12.38 7.94 -2.38
CA ALA A 47 -12.10 8.38 -3.74
C ALA A 47 -11.15 9.58 -3.73
N PHE A 48 -10.72 9.99 -4.92
CA PHE A 48 -9.77 11.10 -5.04
C PHE A 48 -10.42 12.47 -4.83
N ASP A 49 -11.73 12.58 -4.91
CA ASP A 49 -12.50 13.82 -4.91
C ASP A 49 -13.57 13.89 -3.79
N TYR A 50 -13.85 12.77 -3.13
CA TYR A 50 -14.69 12.70 -1.93
C TYR A 50 -14.20 11.59 -1.02
N ASN A 51 -14.38 11.76 0.29
CA ASN A 51 -13.89 10.83 1.30
C ASN A 51 -12.43 10.44 1.00
N GLN A 52 -11.54 11.45 1.10
CA GLN A 52 -10.14 11.29 0.71
C GLN A 52 -9.37 10.59 1.82
N TRP A 53 -8.71 9.49 1.46
CA TRP A 53 -7.74 8.86 2.35
C TRP A 53 -6.31 9.23 1.99
N ASP A 54 -5.69 10.06 2.82
CA ASP A 54 -4.26 10.33 2.78
C ASP A 54 -3.47 9.16 3.37
N VAL A 55 -2.64 8.56 2.53
CA VAL A 55 -1.70 7.51 2.90
C VAL A 55 -0.66 8.09 3.87
N PRO A 56 -0.54 7.57 5.10
CA PRO A 56 0.47 8.05 6.04
C PRO A 56 1.88 7.87 5.49
N VAL A 57 2.69 8.94 5.53
CA VAL A 57 4.09 8.93 5.09
C VAL A 57 5.02 9.23 6.26
N ASN A 58 5.70 8.21 6.78
CA ASN A 58 6.71 8.44 7.82
C ASN A 58 7.98 9.03 7.20
N THR A 59 8.51 8.32 6.20
CA THR A 59 9.67 8.75 5.42
C THR A 59 9.47 8.31 3.98
N LEU A 60 9.61 9.24 3.04
CA LEU A 60 9.47 8.94 1.63
C LEU A 60 10.77 8.36 1.09
N LEU A 61 10.70 7.16 0.52
CA LEU A 61 11.80 6.51 -0.17
C LEU A 61 11.49 6.40 -1.66
N GLN A 62 12.23 7.14 -2.46
CA GLN A 62 12.20 7.06 -3.92
C GLN A 62 13.52 6.47 -4.43
N GLY A 63 13.45 5.72 -5.51
CA GLY A 63 14.62 5.11 -6.11
C GLY A 63 14.42 4.82 -7.58
N THR A 64 15.54 4.76 -8.29
CA THR A 64 15.59 4.39 -9.71
C THR A 64 16.73 3.41 -9.93
N ALA A 65 16.52 2.41 -10.78
CA ALA A 65 17.59 1.49 -11.17
C ALA A 65 17.30 0.86 -12.53
N ASP A 66 18.34 0.26 -13.09
CA ASP A 66 18.28 -0.45 -14.35
C ASP A 66 18.06 -1.95 -14.12
N LEU A 67 17.19 -2.54 -14.93
CA LEU A 67 16.91 -3.96 -14.98
C LEU A 67 17.65 -4.56 -16.18
N ASN A 68 18.83 -5.11 -15.92
CA ASN A 68 19.54 -5.92 -16.90
C ASN A 68 19.05 -7.37 -16.82
N LEU A 69 18.30 -7.82 -17.83
CA LEU A 69 17.74 -9.17 -17.87
C LEU A 69 18.81 -10.27 -18.06
N ASN A 70 19.96 -9.94 -18.70
CA ASN A 70 21.07 -10.86 -18.95
C ASN A 70 21.92 -11.16 -17.72
N ILE A 71 21.94 -10.28 -16.74
CA ILE A 71 22.74 -10.47 -15.54
C ILE A 71 21.96 -11.35 -14.56
N SER A 72 22.51 -12.52 -14.24
CA SER A 72 22.15 -13.23 -13.02
C SER A 72 22.73 -12.44 -11.86
N VAL A 73 21.98 -11.46 -11.35
CA VAL A 73 22.34 -10.81 -10.09
C VAL A 73 22.49 -11.92 -9.07
N ALA A 74 23.59 -11.86 -8.31
CA ALA A 74 23.88 -12.78 -7.22
C ALA A 74 22.58 -13.08 -6.46
N PRO A 75 22.42 -14.31 -5.93
CA PRO A 75 21.27 -14.62 -5.09
C PRO A 75 21.08 -13.44 -4.16
N ALA A 76 19.83 -13.00 -3.98
CA ALA A 76 19.59 -12.18 -2.83
C ALA A 76 20.25 -12.90 -1.65
N ASP A 77 20.95 -12.16 -0.80
CA ASP A 77 21.11 -12.64 0.56
C ASP A 77 19.71 -13.13 0.93
N GLY A 78 19.52 -14.43 1.17
CA GLY A 78 18.28 -15.18 0.90
C GLY A 78 17.04 -14.74 1.71
N SER A 79 17.07 -13.55 2.26
CA SER A 79 16.14 -12.86 3.13
C SER A 79 15.10 -11.99 2.41
N VAL A 80 15.34 -11.44 1.21
CA VAL A 80 14.41 -10.42 0.68
C VAL A 80 13.11 -11.00 0.09
N SER A 81 12.00 -10.35 0.43
CA SER A 81 10.62 -10.75 0.13
C SER A 81 9.76 -9.53 -0.18
N LEU A 82 8.59 -9.73 -0.78
CA LEU A 82 7.62 -8.64 -0.95
C LEU A 82 7.07 -8.12 0.39
N SER A 83 7.00 -8.98 1.41
CA SER A 83 6.63 -8.57 2.77
C SER A 83 7.59 -7.56 3.36
N ASP A 84 8.89 -7.61 3.04
CA ASP A 84 9.85 -6.61 3.51
C ASP A 84 9.49 -5.22 2.99
N LEU A 85 9.03 -5.12 1.74
CA LEU A 85 8.52 -3.86 1.21
C LEU A 85 7.26 -3.42 1.93
N LEU A 86 6.33 -4.32 2.16
CA LEU A 86 5.02 -4.00 2.71
C LEU A 86 5.10 -3.54 4.18
N TYR A 87 5.96 -4.15 4.98
CA TYR A 87 6.00 -3.94 6.43
C TYR A 87 7.16 -3.08 6.94
N LYS A 88 8.05 -2.58 6.05
CA LYS A 88 9.15 -1.72 6.49
C LYS A 88 8.63 -0.40 7.06
N THR A 89 8.93 -0.14 8.33
CA THR A 89 8.75 1.16 8.96
C THR A 89 10.08 1.86 9.11
N CYS A 90 10.10 3.16 8.83
CA CYS A 90 11.14 4.07 9.32
C CYS A 90 10.52 5.11 10.26
N PRO A 91 11.29 5.65 11.22
CA PRO A 91 10.86 6.80 11.99
C PRO A 91 10.48 7.99 11.09
N MET A 92 9.79 8.97 11.66
CA MET A 92 9.38 10.18 10.94
C MET A 92 10.61 10.93 10.42
N ASN A 93 10.66 11.18 9.11
CA ASN A 93 11.72 11.92 8.41
C ASN A 93 13.14 11.33 8.57
N ASP A 94 13.25 10.03 8.85
CA ASP A 94 14.53 9.33 8.96
C ASP A 94 15.03 8.84 7.60
N GLN A 95 15.66 9.75 6.86
CA GLN A 95 16.24 9.45 5.56
C GLN A 95 17.42 8.45 5.65
N SER A 96 18.09 8.36 6.79
CA SER A 96 19.17 7.38 7.00
C SER A 96 18.61 5.96 6.96
N CYS A 97 17.54 5.70 7.72
CA CYS A 97 16.81 4.44 7.69
C CYS A 97 16.32 4.08 6.28
N ALA A 98 15.76 5.06 5.55
CA ALA A 98 15.29 4.87 4.18
C ALA A 98 16.44 4.52 3.22
N ASN A 99 17.57 5.24 3.29
CA ASN A 99 18.73 5.02 2.44
C ASN A 99 19.39 3.65 2.68
N THR A 100 19.44 3.17 3.92
CA THR A 100 19.92 1.81 4.23
C THR A 100 19.00 0.73 3.64
N PHE A 101 17.71 1.01 3.49
CA PHE A 101 16.75 0.06 2.93
C PHE A 101 16.71 0.07 1.39
N LEU A 102 17.12 1.16 0.74
CA LEU A 102 17.08 1.33 -0.71
C LEU A 102 17.66 0.14 -1.51
N PRO A 103 18.83 -0.44 -1.15
CA PRO A 103 19.37 -1.59 -1.89
C PRO A 103 18.43 -2.81 -1.90
N ASN A 104 17.78 -3.10 -0.77
CA ASN A 104 16.83 -4.21 -0.67
C ASN A 104 15.59 -3.92 -1.52
N VAL A 105 15.12 -2.68 -1.55
CA VAL A 105 13.97 -2.29 -2.38
C VAL A 105 14.27 -2.46 -3.87
N ASN A 106 15.42 -1.96 -4.30
CA ASN A 106 15.90 -2.13 -5.67
C ASN A 106 16.02 -3.61 -6.03
N GLN A 107 16.49 -4.45 -5.11
CA GLN A 107 16.62 -5.88 -5.34
C GLN A 107 15.25 -6.57 -5.48
N VAL A 108 14.27 -6.23 -4.66
CA VAL A 108 12.90 -6.77 -4.77
C VAL A 108 12.30 -6.40 -6.12
N TRP A 109 12.30 -5.12 -6.48
CA TRP A 109 11.74 -4.68 -7.77
C TRP A 109 12.51 -5.24 -8.97
N TYR A 110 13.83 -5.37 -8.86
CA TYR A 110 14.64 -6.04 -9.88
C TYR A 110 14.18 -7.50 -10.09
N LYS A 111 13.97 -8.27 -9.02
CA LYS A 111 13.51 -9.67 -9.12
C LYS A 111 12.07 -9.77 -9.65
N VAL A 112 11.18 -8.86 -9.26
CA VAL A 112 9.82 -8.74 -9.82
C VAL A 112 9.89 -8.47 -11.33
N GLY A 113 10.72 -7.50 -11.75
CA GLY A 113 10.93 -7.20 -13.16
C GLY A 113 11.48 -8.38 -13.96
N LYS A 114 12.46 -9.13 -13.41
CA LYS A 114 12.95 -10.36 -14.05
C LYS A 114 11.88 -11.44 -14.17
N ALA A 115 10.94 -11.51 -13.23
CA ALA A 115 9.87 -12.49 -13.26
C ALA A 115 8.88 -12.25 -14.41
N PHE A 116 8.92 -11.11 -15.10
CA PHE A 116 8.17 -10.91 -16.33
C PHE A 116 8.51 -11.97 -17.39
N ALA A 117 9.75 -12.45 -17.45
CA ALA A 117 10.15 -13.53 -18.35
C ALA A 117 9.44 -14.88 -18.06
N LEU A 118 8.82 -15.05 -16.89
CA LEU A 118 8.06 -16.24 -16.52
C LEU A 118 6.59 -16.18 -16.99
N ILE A 119 6.13 -15.03 -17.50
CA ILE A 119 4.74 -14.80 -17.87
C ILE A 119 4.52 -15.25 -19.32
N PRO A 120 3.70 -16.28 -19.58
CA PRO A 120 3.34 -16.66 -20.93
C PRO A 120 2.43 -15.60 -21.56
N ASN A 121 2.65 -15.28 -22.85
CA ASN A 121 1.85 -14.31 -23.61
C ASN A 121 1.69 -12.95 -22.90
N PHE A 122 2.77 -12.43 -22.34
CA PHE A 122 2.75 -11.14 -21.64
C PHE A 122 2.32 -10.01 -22.59
N ASP A 123 1.47 -9.10 -22.11
CA ASP A 123 0.92 -8.02 -22.93
C ASP A 123 2.03 -7.16 -23.56
N GLU A 124 3.17 -7.01 -22.87
CA GLU A 124 4.28 -6.16 -23.28
C GLU A 124 5.58 -6.97 -23.40
N PRO A 125 5.72 -7.81 -24.45
CA PRO A 125 6.84 -8.76 -24.57
C PRO A 125 8.21 -8.08 -24.65
N LYS A 126 8.29 -6.78 -24.99
CA LYS A 126 9.54 -6.01 -24.97
C LYS A 126 10.20 -5.97 -23.59
N PHE A 127 9.44 -6.07 -22.50
CA PHE A 127 9.97 -6.15 -21.14
C PHE A 127 10.50 -7.55 -20.77
N GLN A 128 10.33 -8.54 -21.66
CA GLN A 128 10.90 -9.88 -21.53
C GLN A 128 12.16 -10.06 -22.40
N ASP A 129 12.37 -9.18 -23.38
CA ASP A 129 13.48 -9.28 -24.32
C ASP A 129 14.80 -8.84 -23.65
N PRO A 130 15.79 -9.74 -23.56
CA PRO A 130 17.08 -9.45 -22.92
C PRO A 130 17.89 -8.33 -23.58
N ASN A 131 17.57 -7.94 -24.81
CA ASN A 131 18.26 -6.86 -25.52
C ASN A 131 17.75 -5.47 -25.14
N ASN A 132 16.57 -5.38 -24.52
CA ASN A 132 16.02 -4.11 -24.07
C ASN A 132 16.56 -3.77 -22.68
N LEU A 133 17.06 -2.54 -22.53
CA LEU A 133 17.39 -1.97 -21.23
C LEU A 133 16.10 -1.50 -20.57
N VAL A 134 15.53 -2.34 -19.72
CA VAL A 134 14.41 -1.94 -18.86
C VAL A 134 14.95 -1.11 -17.70
N LYS A 135 14.24 -0.05 -17.35
CA LYS A 135 14.51 0.80 -16.19
C LYS A 135 13.31 0.76 -15.27
N PHE A 136 13.50 1.08 -14.00
CA PHE A 136 12.39 1.27 -13.09
C PHE A 136 12.61 2.43 -12.14
N LYS A 137 11.50 3.06 -11.78
CA LYS A 137 11.40 4.04 -10.70
C LYS A 137 10.34 3.60 -9.71
N HIS A 138 10.59 3.75 -8.43
CA HIS A 138 9.69 3.27 -7.38
C HIS A 138 9.59 4.26 -6.23
N ILE A 139 8.57 4.07 -5.40
CA ILE A 139 8.29 4.89 -4.23
C ILE A 139 7.72 4.04 -3.09
N ASN A 140 8.09 4.39 -1.86
CA ASN A 140 7.58 3.79 -0.63
C ASN A 140 7.38 4.89 0.42
N ASN A 141 6.33 4.80 1.21
CA ASN A 141 5.98 5.74 2.29
C ASN A 141 6.51 5.34 3.68
N LEU A 142 7.10 4.13 3.80
CA LEU A 142 7.80 3.58 4.97
C LEU A 142 7.06 3.75 6.32
N SER A 143 5.73 3.61 6.30
CA SER A 143 4.84 3.75 7.46
C SER A 143 4.57 2.44 8.20
N GLY A 144 5.11 1.30 7.73
CA GLY A 144 4.85 -0.03 8.29
C GLY A 144 3.65 -0.76 7.67
N TRP A 145 2.84 -0.03 6.91
CA TRP A 145 1.88 -0.59 5.95
C TRP A 145 2.03 0.13 4.62
N ASN A 146 3.15 -0.16 3.97
CA ASN A 146 3.64 0.61 2.84
C ASN A 146 2.77 0.45 1.61
N LYS A 147 2.63 1.54 0.85
CA LYS A 147 2.08 1.57 -0.50
C LYS A 147 3.23 1.55 -1.49
N ALA A 148 3.95 0.43 -1.49
CA ALA A 148 5.08 0.20 -2.37
C ALA A 148 4.59 0.06 -3.81
N VAL A 149 5.00 0.99 -4.68
CA VAL A 149 4.66 0.98 -6.10
C VAL A 149 5.89 1.28 -6.96
N VAL A 150 5.86 0.77 -8.18
CA VAL A 150 6.95 0.91 -9.17
C VAL A 150 6.36 1.13 -10.55
N GLN A 151 7.11 1.80 -11.42
CA GLN A 151 6.91 1.81 -12.86
C GLN A 151 8.19 1.30 -13.54
N PHE A 152 8.07 0.21 -14.29
CA PHE A 152 9.07 -0.26 -15.24
C PHE A 152 8.81 0.38 -16.59
N TYR A 153 9.87 0.84 -17.27
CA TYR A 153 9.79 1.50 -18.57
C TYR A 153 11.03 1.20 -19.42
N ILE A 154 10.93 1.46 -20.71
CA ILE A 154 12.03 1.38 -21.67
C ILE A 154 12.10 2.76 -22.34
N ASP A 155 13.30 3.35 -22.42
CA ASP A 155 13.45 4.68 -23.04
C ASP A 155 12.94 4.66 -24.48
N GLY A 156 12.10 5.63 -24.83
CA GLY A 156 11.48 5.74 -26.16
C GLY A 156 10.34 4.76 -26.43
N TYR A 157 9.93 3.94 -25.45
CA TYR A 157 8.74 3.11 -25.56
C TYR A 157 7.53 3.79 -24.91
N ASP A 158 6.36 3.66 -25.53
CA ASP A 158 5.11 4.31 -25.16
C ASP A 158 4.36 3.61 -24.03
N MET A 159 4.76 2.38 -23.71
CA MET A 159 4.15 1.58 -22.65
C MET A 159 5.10 1.38 -21.47
N ALA A 160 4.48 1.26 -20.30
CA ALA A 160 5.13 0.97 -19.02
C ALA A 160 4.37 -0.12 -18.27
N ILE A 161 5.04 -0.78 -17.34
CA ILE A 161 4.40 -1.71 -16.39
C ILE A 161 4.41 -1.06 -15.02
N THR A 162 3.24 -0.86 -14.42
CA THR A 162 3.14 -0.44 -13.02
C THR A 162 2.85 -1.64 -12.14
N CYS A 163 3.50 -1.73 -10.98
CA CYS A 163 3.20 -2.76 -9.99
C CYS A 163 2.92 -2.16 -8.62
N MET A 164 2.02 -2.81 -7.87
CA MET A 164 1.73 -2.51 -6.46
C MET A 164 1.83 -3.78 -5.62
N VAL A 165 2.44 -3.69 -4.44
CA VAL A 165 2.50 -4.79 -3.48
C VAL A 165 1.27 -4.79 -2.58
N ARG A 166 0.62 -5.95 -2.43
CA ARG A 166 -0.53 -6.12 -1.53
C ARG A 166 -0.48 -7.46 -0.82
N ARG A 167 -0.87 -7.45 0.46
CA ARG A 167 -1.11 -8.67 1.24
C ARG A 167 -2.41 -9.31 0.79
N THR A 168 -2.36 -10.59 0.44
CA THR A 168 -3.52 -11.32 -0.07
C THR A 168 -3.50 -12.76 0.44
N SER A 169 -4.67 -13.38 0.45
CA SER A 169 -4.82 -14.81 0.74
C SER A 169 -5.06 -15.54 -0.58
N PHE A 170 -4.37 -16.65 -0.80
CA PHE A 170 -4.51 -17.42 -2.04
C PHE A 170 -4.26 -18.91 -1.86
N TYR A 171 -4.94 -19.71 -2.69
CA TYR A 171 -4.84 -21.17 -2.73
C TYR A 171 -5.21 -21.70 -4.11
N LEU A 172 -4.76 -22.91 -4.42
CA LEU A 172 -5.11 -23.58 -5.66
C LEU A 172 -6.62 -23.84 -5.73
N THR A 173 -7.24 -23.65 -6.90
CA THR A 173 -8.68 -23.85 -7.07
C THR A 173 -9.16 -25.29 -6.81
N GLN A 174 -8.23 -26.23 -6.94
CA GLN A 174 -8.42 -27.66 -6.68
C GLN A 174 -8.11 -28.06 -5.23
N ALA A 175 -7.71 -27.12 -4.38
CA ALA A 175 -7.39 -27.36 -2.97
C ALA A 175 -8.45 -26.75 -2.04
N ALA A 176 -8.50 -27.24 -0.80
CA ALA A 176 -9.40 -26.71 0.22
C ALA A 176 -8.92 -25.32 0.70
N ILE A 177 -9.86 -24.46 1.11
CA ILE A 177 -9.55 -23.12 1.67
C ILE A 177 -8.61 -23.18 2.89
N SER A 178 -8.57 -24.29 3.62
CA SER A 178 -7.64 -24.50 4.74
C SER A 178 -6.17 -24.54 4.32
N THR A 179 -5.87 -24.69 3.02
CA THR A 179 -4.51 -24.59 2.47
C THR A 179 -4.16 -23.19 2.01
N ALA A 180 -4.99 -22.19 2.31
CA ALA A 180 -4.73 -20.80 1.96
C ALA A 180 -3.43 -20.29 2.57
N VAL A 181 -2.60 -19.73 1.70
CA VAL A 181 -1.40 -19.00 2.07
C VAL A 181 -1.75 -17.53 2.17
N VAL A 182 -1.25 -16.86 3.20
CA VAL A 182 -1.32 -15.40 3.34
C VAL A 182 0.07 -14.84 3.11
N ASP A 183 0.25 -14.12 2.01
CA ASP A 183 1.55 -13.55 1.63
C ASP A 183 1.35 -12.24 0.84
N SER A 184 2.46 -11.55 0.56
CA SER A 184 2.50 -10.34 -0.26
C SER A 184 2.71 -10.70 -1.73
N LEU A 185 1.81 -10.25 -2.59
CA LEU A 185 1.90 -10.39 -4.05
C LEU A 185 2.11 -9.01 -4.69
N ALA A 186 2.96 -8.99 -5.72
CA ALA A 186 3.09 -7.84 -6.61
C ALA A 186 2.09 -8.00 -7.76
N TYR A 187 1.23 -7.00 -7.92
CA TYR A 187 0.25 -6.95 -8.99
C TYR A 187 0.69 -5.96 -10.04
N CYS A 188 1.08 -6.47 -11.20
CA CYS A 188 1.65 -5.70 -12.30
C CYS A 188 0.65 -5.55 -13.44
N SER A 189 0.55 -4.37 -14.04
CA SER A 189 -0.35 -4.10 -15.17
C SER A 189 0.30 -3.13 -16.13
N ARG A 190 0.00 -3.30 -17.43
CA ARG A 190 0.44 -2.34 -18.43
C ARG A 190 -0.31 -1.02 -18.30
N ARG A 191 0.36 0.06 -18.65
CA ARG A 191 -0.21 1.41 -18.78
C ARG A 191 0.58 2.21 -19.80
N ALA A 192 0.03 3.32 -20.24
CA ALA A 192 0.81 4.32 -20.96
C ALA A 192 1.98 4.79 -20.08
N TYR A 193 3.15 4.91 -20.70
CA TYR A 193 4.33 5.49 -20.08
C TYR A 193 4.05 6.94 -19.67
N ASP A 194 4.54 7.31 -18.50
CA ASP A 194 4.43 8.65 -17.97
C ASP A 194 5.81 9.09 -17.42
N PRO A 195 6.49 10.03 -18.09
CA PRO A 195 7.80 10.50 -17.65
C PRO A 195 7.75 11.15 -16.27
N ASN A 196 6.60 11.72 -15.89
CA ASN A 196 6.39 12.40 -14.61
C ASN A 196 5.76 11.49 -13.55
N TRP A 197 5.59 10.20 -13.84
CA TRP A 197 5.03 9.23 -12.89
C TRP A 197 5.77 9.26 -11.55
N MET A 198 5.00 9.27 -10.46
CA MET A 198 5.52 9.15 -9.09
C MET A 198 5.01 7.90 -8.37
N CYS A 199 3.70 7.69 -8.33
CA CYS A 199 3.10 6.53 -7.65
C CYS A 199 1.81 6.03 -8.31
N GLU A 200 1.41 6.60 -9.43
CA GLU A 200 0.10 6.38 -10.04
C GLU A 200 -0.01 4.94 -10.57
N ASN A 201 -1.02 4.20 -10.18
CA ASN A 201 -1.24 2.83 -10.70
C ASN A 201 -2.65 2.66 -11.29
N GLU A 202 -3.28 3.77 -11.68
CA GLU A 202 -4.57 3.79 -12.35
C GLU A 202 -4.46 3.12 -13.73
N VAL A 203 -5.26 2.08 -13.94
CA VAL A 203 -5.30 1.27 -15.16
C VAL A 203 -6.74 0.89 -15.48
N ALA A 204 -7.06 0.71 -16.76
CA ALA A 204 -8.39 0.31 -17.18
C ALA A 204 -8.77 -1.10 -16.65
N LEU A 205 -10.06 -1.31 -16.40
CA LEU A 205 -10.58 -2.52 -15.73
C LEU A 205 -10.38 -3.81 -16.54
N ASP A 206 -10.26 -3.71 -17.85
CA ASP A 206 -10.08 -4.80 -18.81
C ASP A 206 -8.61 -5.16 -19.07
N VAL A 207 -7.67 -4.41 -18.49
CA VAL A 207 -6.23 -4.69 -18.58
C VAL A 207 -5.89 -5.96 -17.80
N ASN A 208 -4.97 -6.75 -18.34
CA ASN A 208 -4.42 -7.92 -17.64
C ASN A 208 -3.54 -7.45 -16.46
N THR A 209 -3.85 -7.98 -15.28
CA THR A 209 -3.08 -7.80 -14.05
C THR A 209 -2.42 -9.12 -13.68
N TYR A 210 -1.10 -9.10 -13.63
CA TYR A 210 -0.24 -10.25 -13.38
C TYR A 210 0.19 -10.27 -11.92
N ALA A 211 -0.02 -11.40 -11.24
CA ALA A 211 0.36 -11.58 -9.85
C ALA A 211 1.69 -12.34 -9.76
N ILE A 212 2.66 -11.74 -9.06
CA ILE A 212 3.99 -12.31 -8.83
C ILE A 212 4.20 -12.42 -7.32
N GLN A 213 4.52 -13.63 -6.86
CA GLN A 213 4.98 -13.86 -5.49
C GLN A 213 6.49 -13.73 -5.45
N MET A 214 7.04 -13.25 -4.35
CA MET A 214 8.47 -13.33 -4.09
C MET A 214 8.76 -13.63 -2.64
N THR A 215 9.35 -14.80 -2.42
CA THR A 215 9.73 -15.34 -1.11
C THR A 215 11.18 -15.77 -1.14
N GLN A 216 11.97 -15.39 -0.13
CA GLN A 216 13.37 -15.78 0.01
C GLN A 216 14.20 -15.52 -1.27
N GLY A 217 14.03 -14.34 -1.87
CA GLY A 217 14.74 -13.93 -3.07
C GLY A 217 14.26 -14.59 -4.39
N LYS A 218 13.30 -15.51 -4.34
CA LYS A 218 12.75 -16.21 -5.51
C LYS A 218 11.41 -15.63 -5.92
N ALA A 219 11.36 -15.02 -7.10
CA ALA A 219 10.12 -14.55 -7.70
C ALA A 219 9.46 -15.66 -8.54
N THR A 220 8.15 -15.83 -8.37
CA THR A 220 7.34 -16.85 -9.04
C THR A 220 6.08 -16.20 -9.60
N TYR A 221 5.75 -16.51 -10.85
CA TYR A 221 4.50 -16.08 -11.47
C TYR A 221 3.33 -16.94 -10.99
N ILE A 222 2.32 -16.30 -10.40
CA ILE A 222 1.15 -16.98 -9.82
C ILE A 222 0.01 -17.08 -10.83
N GLY A 223 -0.19 -16.05 -11.64
CA GLY A 223 -1.22 -16.05 -12.69
C GLY A 223 -1.66 -14.64 -13.09
N VAL A 224 -2.62 -14.58 -14.01
CA VAL A 224 -3.19 -13.36 -14.57
C VAL A 224 -4.70 -13.32 -14.35
N VAL A 225 -5.21 -12.11 -14.17
CA VAL A 225 -6.65 -11.80 -14.11
C VAL A 225 -6.91 -10.42 -14.70
N LYS A 226 -8.14 -10.12 -15.12
CA LYS A 226 -8.54 -8.75 -15.46
C LYS A 226 -8.54 -7.84 -14.24
N ARG A 227 -8.05 -6.60 -14.37
CA ARG A 227 -7.94 -5.63 -13.28
C ARG A 227 -9.24 -5.47 -12.49
N GLY A 228 -10.40 -5.39 -13.15
CA GLY A 228 -11.71 -5.23 -12.49
C GLY A 228 -12.15 -6.43 -11.63
N GLN A 229 -11.42 -7.54 -11.64
CA GLN A 229 -11.67 -8.65 -10.70
C GLN A 229 -10.97 -8.45 -9.35
N VAL A 230 -9.96 -7.58 -9.29
CA VAL A 230 -9.10 -7.34 -8.12
C VAL A 230 -9.08 -5.89 -7.66
N TYR A 231 -9.65 -4.96 -8.43
CA TYR A 231 -9.78 -3.53 -8.09
C TYR A 231 -11.26 -3.17 -7.85
N LEU A 232 -11.55 -2.44 -6.76
CA LEU A 232 -12.91 -2.04 -6.33
C LEU A 232 -13.91 -3.21 -6.43
N ASN A 233 -13.55 -4.33 -5.81
CA ASN A 233 -14.31 -5.55 -5.75
C ASN A 233 -14.25 -6.21 -4.35
N ALA A 234 -14.64 -5.45 -3.33
CA ALA A 234 -14.64 -5.86 -1.93
C ALA A 234 -15.36 -7.20 -1.72
N GLY A 235 -14.76 -8.08 -0.91
CA GLY A 235 -15.30 -9.42 -0.61
C GLY A 235 -15.26 -10.44 -1.74
N ARG A 236 -14.79 -10.07 -2.96
CA ARG A 236 -14.74 -11.00 -4.09
C ARG A 236 -13.50 -11.88 -4.06
N THR A 237 -13.70 -13.16 -4.36
CA THR A 237 -12.61 -14.08 -4.70
C THR A 237 -12.35 -14.04 -6.20
N ALA A 238 -11.19 -13.54 -6.60
CA ALA A 238 -10.72 -13.55 -7.98
C ALA A 238 -10.10 -14.91 -8.33
N ILE A 239 -10.13 -15.28 -9.61
CA ILE A 239 -9.45 -16.48 -10.13
C ILE A 239 -8.30 -16.01 -11.01
N LEU A 240 -7.07 -16.22 -10.55
CA LEU A 240 -5.88 -16.11 -11.38
C LEU A 240 -5.72 -17.38 -12.22
N SER A 241 -5.31 -17.21 -13.47
CA SER A 241 -5.08 -18.31 -14.42
C SER A 241 -3.71 -18.22 -15.08
N GLY A 242 -3.29 -19.28 -15.76
CA GLY A 242 -2.04 -19.29 -16.55
C GLY A 242 -0.74 -19.43 -15.75
N GLY A 243 -0.82 -19.53 -14.41
CA GLY A 243 0.33 -19.87 -13.57
C GLY A 243 0.73 -21.33 -13.71
N LEU A 244 2.00 -21.65 -13.41
CA LEU A 244 2.54 -23.02 -13.54
C LEU A 244 1.83 -24.04 -12.63
N SER A 245 1.31 -23.60 -11.48
CA SER A 245 0.62 -24.46 -10.52
C SER A 245 -0.87 -24.66 -10.81
N GLY A 246 -1.38 -24.10 -11.91
CA GLY A 246 -2.79 -24.08 -12.27
C GLY A 246 -3.51 -22.82 -11.79
N ASN A 247 -4.84 -22.87 -11.76
CA ASN A 247 -5.65 -21.72 -11.35
C ASN A 247 -5.58 -21.51 -9.82
N VAL A 248 -5.57 -20.25 -9.41
CA VAL A 248 -5.42 -19.83 -8.01
C VAL A 248 -6.58 -18.92 -7.64
N PHE A 249 -7.29 -19.26 -6.55
CA PHE A 249 -8.19 -18.32 -5.91
C PHE A 249 -7.38 -17.27 -5.15
N VAL A 250 -7.72 -16.00 -5.32
CA VAL A 250 -7.13 -14.86 -4.61
C VAL A 250 -8.24 -14.08 -3.95
N GLN A 251 -8.03 -13.71 -2.69
CA GLN A 251 -8.95 -12.93 -1.90
C GLN A 251 -8.20 -11.93 -1.03
N THR A 252 -8.89 -10.87 -0.63
CA THR A 252 -8.36 -9.93 0.35
C THR A 252 -8.22 -10.59 1.71
N VAL A 253 -7.17 -10.19 2.43
CA VAL A 253 -7.04 -10.48 3.86
C VAL A 253 -7.72 -9.36 4.63
N PRO A 254 -8.77 -9.64 5.42
CA PRO A 254 -9.35 -8.64 6.32
C PRO A 254 -8.25 -8.04 7.20
N ALA A 255 -8.17 -6.71 7.21
CA ALA A 255 -7.30 -5.96 8.11
C ALA A 255 -8.18 -5.05 8.96
N ILE A 256 -7.96 -5.06 10.26
CA ILE A 256 -8.55 -4.10 11.18
C ILE A 256 -7.54 -2.96 11.30
N ASP A 257 -7.78 -1.85 10.61
CA ASP A 257 -6.97 -0.63 10.74
C ASP A 257 -7.72 0.37 11.63
N GLU A 258 -7.68 0.10 12.94
CA GLU A 258 -8.33 0.90 13.97
C GLU A 258 -7.65 2.26 14.20
N TYR A 259 -6.39 2.44 13.77
CA TYR A 259 -5.53 3.49 14.34
C TYR A 259 -5.32 4.72 13.46
N MET A 260 -5.63 4.70 12.15
CA MET A 260 -5.40 5.88 11.29
C MET A 260 -6.57 6.29 10.39
N GLY A 261 -7.75 5.71 10.58
CA GLY A 261 -8.96 6.12 9.84
C GLY A 261 -10.30 5.72 10.47
N GLY A 262 -10.32 5.08 11.64
CA GLY A 262 -11.57 4.61 12.25
C GLY A 262 -12.30 3.52 11.43
N ILE A 263 -11.59 2.81 10.55
CA ILE A 263 -12.22 1.81 9.67
C ILE A 263 -12.20 0.44 10.36
N VAL A 264 -13.19 0.22 11.23
CA VAL A 264 -13.54 -1.13 11.71
C VAL A 264 -14.44 -1.78 10.65
N GLN A 265 -13.86 -2.34 9.59
CA GLN A 265 -14.63 -3.10 8.60
C GLN A 265 -14.35 -4.60 8.73
N ALA A 266 -15.09 -5.24 9.63
CA ALA A 266 -15.20 -6.69 9.67
C ALA A 266 -16.08 -7.25 8.53
N SER A 267 -16.89 -6.41 7.86
CA SER A 267 -17.98 -6.86 6.97
C SER A 267 -17.74 -6.66 5.46
N ALA A 268 -16.70 -5.91 5.06
CA ALA A 268 -16.30 -5.75 3.66
C ALA A 268 -14.77 -5.68 3.58
N PRO A 269 -14.07 -6.83 3.49
CA PRO A 269 -12.62 -6.80 3.33
C PRO A 269 -12.31 -6.09 2.01
N TRP A 270 -11.38 -5.15 2.10
CA TRP A 270 -11.04 -4.17 1.08
C TRP A 270 -10.70 -4.83 -0.25
N ASP A 271 -10.50 -4.05 -1.28
CA ASP A 271 -10.02 -4.60 -2.55
C ASP A 271 -8.66 -5.27 -2.42
N VAL A 272 -8.47 -6.29 -3.26
CA VAL A 272 -7.15 -6.90 -3.46
C VAL A 272 -6.16 -5.79 -3.84
N LEU A 273 -6.58 -4.86 -4.71
CA LEU A 273 -5.83 -3.70 -5.17
C LEU A 273 -6.63 -2.41 -5.05
N GLY A 274 -6.00 -1.36 -4.52
CA GLY A 274 -6.48 0.02 -4.65
C GLY A 274 -5.75 0.78 -5.76
N VAL A 275 -6.12 2.05 -5.97
CA VAL A 275 -5.44 2.95 -6.91
C VAL A 275 -4.86 4.16 -6.19
N THR A 276 -3.59 4.43 -6.43
CA THR A 276 -2.81 5.50 -5.80
C THR A 276 -2.67 6.70 -6.73
N ARG A 277 -2.67 7.91 -6.15
CA ARG A 277 -2.35 9.16 -6.81
C ARG A 277 -1.55 10.05 -5.87
N CYS A 278 -0.40 10.56 -6.30
CA CYS A 278 0.45 11.40 -5.45
C CYS A 278 1.13 12.55 -6.18
N ASN A 279 0.70 12.86 -7.42
CA ASN A 279 1.15 14.04 -8.16
C ASN A 279 1.13 15.35 -7.35
N ASN A 280 0.23 15.48 -6.37
CA ASN A 280 0.09 16.66 -5.51
C ASN A 280 0.63 16.44 -4.09
N TYR A 281 1.45 15.41 -3.87
CA TYR A 281 2.02 15.13 -2.55
C TYR A 281 2.95 16.28 -2.11
N ASP A 282 2.69 16.82 -0.94
CA ASP A 282 3.52 17.85 -0.33
C ASP A 282 4.38 17.25 0.79
N PRO A 283 5.72 17.19 0.63
CA PRO A 283 6.61 16.65 1.65
C PRO A 283 6.58 17.38 3.00
N LYS A 284 6.14 18.65 3.03
CA LYS A 284 6.08 19.44 4.28
C LYS A 284 4.86 19.07 5.11
N THR A 285 3.70 18.99 4.48
CA THR A 285 2.44 18.64 5.15
C THR A 285 2.21 17.13 5.22
N LYS A 286 2.89 16.36 4.37
CA LYS A 286 2.75 14.90 4.19
C LYS A 286 1.36 14.47 3.68
N LEU A 287 0.65 15.40 3.04
CA LEU A 287 -0.67 15.18 2.45
C LEU A 287 -0.56 15.08 0.93
N GLY A 288 -1.60 14.53 0.29
CA GLY A 288 -1.73 14.46 -1.16
C GLY A 288 -1.22 13.16 -1.78
N PHE A 289 -0.78 12.19 -0.98
CA PHE A 289 -0.68 10.79 -1.41
C PHE A 289 -2.02 10.13 -1.10
N LEU A 290 -2.89 10.08 -2.10
CA LEU A 290 -4.24 9.53 -1.97
C LEU A 290 -4.28 8.07 -2.40
N LEU A 291 -5.13 7.29 -1.73
CA LEU A 291 -5.45 5.93 -2.13
C LEU A 291 -6.98 5.78 -2.27
N GLN A 292 -7.40 5.33 -3.44
CA GLN A 292 -8.78 4.97 -3.76
C GLN A 292 -9.01 3.48 -3.50
N LEU A 293 -10.10 3.17 -2.82
CA LEU A 293 -10.50 1.83 -2.37
C LEU A 293 -11.99 1.79 -1.98
N GLN A 294 -12.51 0.58 -1.82
CA GLN A 294 -13.88 0.28 -1.38
C GLN A 294 -13.89 -0.74 -0.23
#